data_AF-A0A8R1HSY8-F1
#
_entry.id   AF-A0A8R1HSY8-F1
#
_cell.length_a   1.000
_cell.length_b   1.000
_cell.length_c   1.000
_cell.angle_alpha   90.00
_cell.angle_beta   90.00
_cell.angle_gamma   90.00
#
_symmetry.space_group_name_H-M   'P 1'
#
loop_
_entity.id
_entity.type
_entity.pdbx_description
1 polymer ?
#
loop_
_entity_poly.entity_id
_entity_poly.type
_entity_poly.pdbx_seq_one_letter_code
_entity_poly.pdbx_strand_id
1 'polypeptide(L)'
;MHIIFKVWHCLWTVLGCTLNTWLIYVAVSKSPKVIRAYATLIISFGITDFVECAFDWFVQIRLMPSPGELAIVYMMDGPCKYFGALTCKISTSIYLHCLPHSVWSLLLSFAYRLYVLHHSALSRSGIIKVVSLVYLPSLFQAVNQQLHGI
;
A
#
# COMPACT_ATOMS: atom_id res chain seq x y z
N MET A 1 -8.10 25.04 -11.80
CA MET A 1 -8.50 23.64 -11.54
C MET A 1 -7.33 22.76 -11.07
N HIS A 2 -6.15 22.79 -11.71
CA HIS A 2 -4.99 21.96 -11.31
C HIS A 2 -4.49 22.11 -9.87
N ILE A 3 -4.44 23.35 -9.35
CA ILE A 3 -3.95 23.65 -7.98
C ILE A 3 -4.88 23.03 -6.92
N ILE A 4 -6.19 23.12 -7.12
CA ILE A 4 -7.19 22.57 -6.19
C ILE A 4 -6.99 21.06 -6.05
N PHE A 5 -6.80 20.34 -7.16
CA PHE A 5 -6.52 18.90 -7.13
C PHE A 5 -5.19 18.57 -6.44
N LYS A 6 -4.14 19.37 -6.63
CA LYS A 6 -2.85 19.14 -5.94
C LYS A 6 -2.98 19.32 -4.43
N VAL A 7 -3.63 20.39 -4.00
CA VAL A 7 -3.87 20.66 -2.57
C VAL A 7 -4.74 19.55 -1.97
N TRP A 8 -5.82 19.17 -2.64
CA TRP A 8 -6.69 18.07 -2.23
C TRP A 8 -5.90 16.76 -2.06
N HIS A 9 -5.13 16.37 -3.07
CA HIS A 9 -4.32 15.16 -3.03
C HIS A 9 -3.26 15.20 -1.92
N CYS A 10 -2.59 16.35 -1.72
CA CYS A 10 -1.63 16.53 -0.63
C CYS A 10 -2.29 16.40 0.76
N LEU A 11 -3.52 16.91 0.92
CA LEU A 11 -4.25 16.79 2.18
C LEU A 11 -4.56 15.32 2.51
N TRP A 12 -5.05 14.55 1.53
CA TRP A 12 -5.37 13.14 1.73
C TRP A 12 -4.14 12.27 2.01
N THR A 13 -3.05 12.50 1.30
CA THR A 13 -1.79 11.76 1.52
C THR A 13 -1.19 12.04 2.89
N VAL A 14 -1.17 13.30 3.34
CA VAL A 14 -0.70 13.66 4.69
C VAL A 14 -1.60 13.09 5.77
N LEU A 15 -2.92 13.15 5.58
CA LEU A 15 -3.89 12.54 6.49
C LEU A 15 -3.68 11.02 6.57
N GLY A 16 -3.50 10.35 5.44
CA GLY A 16 -3.19 8.93 5.36
C GLY A 16 -1.92 8.56 6.12
N CYS A 17 -0.81 9.26 5.88
CA CYS A 17 0.44 9.07 6.64
C CYS A 17 0.23 9.23 8.16
N THR A 18 -0.52 10.26 8.56
CA THR A 18 -0.77 10.56 9.97
C THR A 18 -1.62 9.48 10.65
N LEU A 19 -2.71 9.08 10.02
CA LEU A 19 -3.63 8.06 10.55
C LEU A 19 -2.98 6.66 10.58
N ASN A 20 -2.16 6.31 9.59
CA ASN A 20 -1.43 5.04 9.61
C ASN A 20 -0.33 5.02 10.68
N THR A 21 0.37 6.13 10.88
CA THR A 21 1.32 6.26 11.99
C THR A 21 0.61 6.10 13.34
N TRP A 22 -0.57 6.72 13.49
CA TRP A 22 -1.41 6.56 14.68
C TRP A 22 -1.88 5.11 14.87
N LEU A 23 -2.31 4.44 13.79
CA LEU A 23 -2.72 3.04 13.81
C LEU A 23 -1.59 2.13 14.30
N ILE A 24 -0.37 2.31 13.77
CA ILE A 24 0.82 1.58 14.21
C ILE A 24 1.09 1.84 15.70
N TYR A 25 1.04 3.09 16.14
CA TYR A 25 1.25 3.46 17.53
C TYR A 25 0.25 2.76 18.47
N VAL A 26 -1.05 2.80 18.14
CA VAL A 26 -2.09 2.12 18.92
C VAL A 26 -1.90 0.61 18.92
N ALA A 27 -1.58 0.03 17.76
CA ALA A 27 -1.36 -1.41 17.63
C ALA A 27 -0.15 -1.89 18.45
N VAL A 28 0.91 -1.09 18.58
CA VAL A 28 2.08 -1.43 19.41
C VAL A 28 1.78 -1.21 20.90
N SER A 29 1.17 -0.08 21.26
CA SER A 29 1.06 0.35 22.66
C SER A 29 -0.14 -0.24 23.41
N LYS A 30 -1.23 -0.59 22.72
CA LYS A 30 -2.51 -0.98 23.35
C LYS A 30 -2.94 -2.42 23.09
N SER A 31 -2.22 -3.20 22.28
CA SER A 31 -2.65 -4.55 21.92
C SER A 31 -2.46 -5.59 23.05
N PRO A 32 -3.53 -6.25 23.54
CA PRO A 32 -3.41 -7.31 24.54
C PRO A 32 -2.75 -8.57 23.97
N LYS A 33 -2.15 -9.39 24.85
CA LYS A 33 -1.39 -10.60 24.46
C LYS A 33 -2.20 -11.59 23.62
N VAL A 34 -3.51 -11.67 23.84
CA VAL A 34 -4.44 -12.58 23.16
C VAL A 34 -4.55 -12.28 21.66
N ILE A 35 -4.44 -11.01 21.24
CA ILE A 35 -4.57 -10.61 19.82
C ILE A 35 -3.22 -10.29 19.16
N ARG A 36 -2.10 -10.74 19.73
CA ARG A 36 -0.75 -10.34 19.27
C ARG A 36 -0.47 -10.69 17.81
N ALA A 37 -0.97 -11.84 17.33
CA ALA A 37 -0.85 -12.23 15.92
C ALA A 37 -1.60 -11.26 15.00
N TYR A 38 -2.83 -10.89 15.37
CA TYR A 38 -3.63 -9.88 14.66
C TYR A 38 -2.98 -8.49 14.70
N ALA A 39 -2.45 -8.08 15.86
CA ALA A 39 -1.73 -6.82 15.98
C ALA A 39 -0.50 -6.75 15.07
N THR A 40 0.21 -7.88 14.89
CA THR A 40 1.35 -7.97 13.96
C THR A 40 0.91 -7.76 12.50
N LEU A 41 -0.23 -8.33 12.10
CA LEU A 41 -0.80 -8.13 10.77
C LEU A 41 -1.21 -6.67 10.55
N ILE A 42 -1.87 -6.05 11.54
CA ILE A 42 -2.23 -4.61 11.49
C ILE A 42 -0.99 -3.73 11.38
N ILE A 43 0.08 -4.01 12.14
CA ILE A 43 1.30 -3.23 12.08
C ILE A 43 1.93 -3.33 10.69
N SER A 44 2.00 -4.54 10.11
CA SER A 44 2.51 -4.75 8.75
C SER A 44 1.67 -4.01 7.71
N PHE A 45 0.34 -4.04 7.85
CA PHE A 45 -0.59 -3.28 7.02
C PHE A 45 -0.34 -1.78 7.14
N GLY A 46 -0.33 -1.22 8.36
CA GLY A 46 -0.14 0.21 8.59
C GLY A 46 1.22 0.72 8.08
N ILE A 47 2.28 -0.09 8.15
CA ILE A 47 3.58 0.25 7.56
C ILE A 47 3.46 0.33 6.03
N THR A 48 2.80 -0.67 5.41
CA THR A 48 2.61 -0.69 3.95
C THR A 48 1.83 0.53 3.48
N ASP A 49 0.72 0.84 4.17
CA ASP A 49 -0.17 1.94 3.81
C ASP A 49 0.48 3.32 4.07
N PHE A 50 1.32 3.43 5.11
CA PHE A 50 2.16 4.61 5.31
C PHE A 50 3.15 4.82 4.16
N VAL A 51 3.86 3.76 3.75
CA VAL A 51 4.81 3.80 2.64
C VAL A 51 4.10 4.16 1.34
N GLU A 52 2.93 3.59 1.10
CA GLU A 52 2.07 3.95 -0.03
C GLU A 52 1.76 5.43 -0.06
N CYS A 53 1.21 5.98 1.04
CA CYS A 53 0.86 7.40 1.13
C CYS A 53 2.07 8.32 0.94
N ALA A 54 3.25 7.93 1.45
CA ALA A 54 4.48 8.68 1.29
C ALA A 54 4.96 8.73 -0.16
N PHE A 55 4.91 7.59 -0.88
CA PHE A 55 5.26 7.54 -2.29
C PHE A 55 4.21 8.18 -3.19
N ASP A 56 2.92 8.09 -2.84
CA ASP A 56 1.85 8.82 -3.55
C ASP A 56 2.06 10.33 -3.47
N TRP A 57 2.37 10.85 -2.27
CA TRP A 57 2.73 12.27 -2.10
C TRP A 57 3.96 12.67 -2.93
N PHE A 58 4.97 11.79 -3.00
CA PHE A 58 6.21 12.02 -3.72
C PHE A 58 6.04 12.00 -5.25
N VAL A 59 5.14 11.15 -5.75
CA VAL A 59 4.92 10.95 -7.19
C VAL A 59 3.79 11.84 -7.75
N GLN A 60 2.70 11.97 -7.01
CA GLN A 60 1.43 12.58 -7.42
C GLN A 60 0.96 12.07 -8.79
N ILE A 61 0.64 10.78 -8.85
CA ILE A 61 0.33 10.11 -10.11
C ILE A 61 -1.05 10.53 -10.64
N ARG A 62 -1.15 10.70 -11.96
CA ARG A 62 -2.41 10.94 -12.68
C ARG A 62 -2.53 9.97 -13.83
N LEU A 63 -3.72 9.39 -13.98
CA LEU A 63 -4.05 8.45 -15.04
C LEU A 63 -4.82 9.20 -16.11
N MET A 64 -4.35 9.15 -17.36
CA MET A 64 -5.05 9.70 -18.51
C MET A 64 -5.26 8.60 -19.56
N PRO A 65 -6.50 8.39 -20.05
CA PRO A 65 -6.72 7.50 -21.17
C PRO A 65 -6.12 8.10 -22.45
N SER A 66 -5.36 7.30 -23.19
CA SER A 66 -4.87 7.70 -24.51
C SER A 66 -6.04 7.69 -25.51
N PRO A 67 -6.36 8.82 -26.18
CA PRO A 67 -7.46 8.84 -27.14
C PRO A 67 -7.16 7.91 -28.32
N GLY A 68 -7.95 6.85 -28.46
CA GLY A 68 -7.84 5.88 -29.56
C GLY A 68 -7.03 4.62 -29.27
N GLU A 69 -6.47 4.48 -28.06
CA GLU A 69 -5.71 3.29 -27.65
C GLU A 69 -6.24 2.71 -26.33
N LEU A 70 -6.11 1.39 -26.14
CA LEU A 70 -6.35 0.72 -24.85
C LEU A 70 -5.16 0.91 -23.87
N ALA A 71 -4.59 2.11 -23.85
CA ALA A 71 -3.42 2.46 -23.05
C ALA A 71 -3.77 3.57 -22.03
N ILE A 72 -3.26 3.41 -20.80
CA ILE A 72 -3.37 4.41 -19.74
C ILE A 72 -1.99 5.04 -19.57
N VAL A 73 -1.91 6.36 -19.74
CA VAL A 73 -0.66 7.10 -19.56
C VAL A 73 -0.56 7.56 -18.11
N TYR A 74 0.58 7.27 -17.48
CA TYR A 74 0.90 7.71 -16.12
C TYR A 74 1.65 9.05 -16.18
N MET A 75 0.98 10.12 -15.79
CA MET A 75 1.61 11.43 -15.60
C MET A 75 2.01 11.62 -14.15
N MET A 76 3.30 11.89 -13.92
CA MET A 76 3.88 12.12 -12.60
C MET A 76 4.05 13.62 -12.42
N ASP A 77 3.57 14.21 -11.33
CA ASP A 77 3.58 15.68 -11.14
C ASP A 77 4.07 16.14 -9.76
N GLY A 78 4.58 15.20 -8.96
CA GLY A 78 5.08 15.43 -7.62
C GLY A 78 6.58 15.79 -7.53
N PRO A 79 7.11 15.88 -6.30
CA PRO A 79 8.52 16.15 -6.02
C PRO A 79 9.53 15.23 -6.72
N CYS A 80 9.13 14.01 -7.12
CA CYS A 80 10.03 13.07 -7.78
C CYS A 80 10.72 13.64 -9.03
N LYS A 81 10.10 14.62 -9.72
CA LYS A 81 10.66 15.29 -10.91
C LYS A 81 12.04 15.91 -10.65
N TYR A 82 12.28 16.37 -9.43
CA TYR A 82 13.55 17.03 -9.06
C TYR A 82 14.69 16.02 -8.83
N PHE A 83 14.38 14.73 -8.67
CA PHE A 83 15.33 13.65 -8.42
C PHE A 83 15.63 12.79 -9.65
N GLY A 84 15.02 13.11 -10.79
CA GLY A 84 15.21 12.42 -12.07
C GLY A 84 14.18 11.33 -12.38
N ALA A 85 14.12 10.95 -13.66
CA ALA A 85 13.11 10.05 -14.20
C ALA A 85 13.16 8.63 -13.60
N LEU A 86 14.37 8.12 -13.30
CA LEU A 86 14.53 6.79 -12.70
C LEU A 86 13.92 6.74 -11.29
N THR A 87 14.17 7.76 -10.48
CA THR A 87 13.64 7.89 -9.12
C THR A 87 12.12 7.93 -9.13
N CYS A 88 11.52 8.74 -10.03
CA CYS A 88 10.09 8.72 -10.27
C CYS A 88 9.60 7.30 -10.62
N LYS A 89 10.19 6.64 -11.63
CA LYS A 89 9.78 5.30 -12.08
C LYS A 89 9.80 4.27 -10.94
N ILE A 90 10.87 4.23 -10.16
CA ILE A 90 11.00 3.32 -9.00
C ILE A 90 9.92 3.62 -7.96
N SER A 91 9.70 4.90 -7.66
CA SER A 91 8.70 5.34 -6.68
C SER A 91 7.28 4.93 -7.08
N THR A 92 6.92 5.06 -8.37
CA THR A 92 5.64 4.57 -8.89
C THR A 92 5.51 3.06 -8.78
N SER A 93 6.58 2.33 -9.06
CA SER A 93 6.57 0.87 -8.94
C SER A 93 6.31 0.43 -7.50
N ILE A 94 6.94 1.09 -6.53
CA ILE A 94 6.71 0.83 -5.10
C ILE A 94 5.28 1.19 -4.70
N TYR A 95 4.80 2.38 -5.08
CA TYR A 95 3.43 2.81 -4.82
C TYR A 95 2.38 1.81 -5.36
N LEU A 96 2.50 1.43 -6.64
CA LEU A 96 1.60 0.47 -7.28
C LEU A 96 1.68 -0.93 -6.69
N HIS A 97 2.82 -1.32 -6.12
CA HIS A 97 2.96 -2.58 -5.40
C HIS A 97 2.28 -2.53 -4.02
N CYS A 98 2.45 -1.42 -3.30
CA CYS A 98 1.88 -1.23 -1.97
C CYS A 98 0.34 -1.19 -1.98
N LEU A 99 -0.28 -0.57 -2.98
CA LEU A 99 -1.74 -0.51 -3.13
C LEU A 99 -2.46 -1.86 -2.99
N PRO A 100 -2.24 -2.85 -3.88
CA PRO A 100 -2.90 -4.14 -3.77
C PRO A 100 -2.45 -4.87 -2.50
N HIS A 101 -1.18 -4.76 -2.12
CA HIS A 101 -0.66 -5.39 -0.90
C HIS A 101 -1.40 -4.91 0.36
N SER A 102 -1.70 -3.61 0.44
CA SER A 102 -2.45 -2.99 1.53
C SER A 102 -3.87 -3.56 1.60
N VAL A 103 -4.58 -3.59 0.47
CA VAL A 103 -5.95 -4.14 0.37
C VAL A 103 -5.99 -5.62 0.80
N TRP A 104 -5.07 -6.43 0.28
CA TRP A 104 -5.05 -7.85 0.63
C TRP A 104 -4.63 -8.10 2.09
N SER A 105 -3.72 -7.30 2.62
CA SER A 105 -3.30 -7.37 4.03
C SER A 105 -4.44 -7.00 4.98
N LEU A 106 -5.25 -6.01 4.60
CA LEU A 106 -6.46 -5.63 5.33
C LEU A 106 -7.49 -6.76 5.33
N LEU A 107 -7.76 -7.34 4.16
CA LEU A 107 -8.68 -8.48 4.02
C LEU A 107 -8.23 -9.66 4.89
N LEU A 108 -6.94 -10.00 4.85
CA LEU A 108 -6.37 -11.07 5.67
C LEU A 108 -6.52 -10.78 7.17
N SER A 109 -6.31 -9.52 7.59
CA SER A 109 -6.48 -9.11 8.98
C SER A 109 -7.93 -9.31 9.46
N PHE A 110 -8.92 -8.94 8.64
CA PHE A 110 -10.34 -9.18 8.94
C PHE A 110 -10.68 -10.68 8.95
N ALA A 111 -10.24 -11.43 7.94
CA ALA A 111 -10.46 -12.87 7.86
C ALA A 111 -9.88 -13.62 9.06
N TYR A 112 -8.66 -13.26 9.48
CA TYR A 112 -8.01 -13.83 10.66
C TYR A 112 -8.83 -13.57 11.94
N ARG A 113 -9.37 -12.36 12.11
CA ARG A 113 -10.21 -12.02 13.26
C ARG A 113 -11.50 -12.85 13.29
N LEU A 114 -12.16 -13.02 12.15
CA LEU A 114 -13.37 -13.85 12.03
C LEU A 114 -13.08 -15.34 12.28
N TYR A 115 -11.90 -15.81 11.86
CA TYR A 115 -11.47 -17.19 12.07
C TYR A 115 -11.28 -17.51 13.56
N VAL A 116 -10.56 -16.66 14.30
CA VAL A 116 -10.28 -16.86 15.74
C VAL A 116 -11.54 -16.86 16.60
N LEU A 117 -12.63 -16.23 16.13
CA LEU A 117 -13.94 -16.27 16.81
C LEU A 117 -14.60 -17.65 16.77
N HIS A 118 -14.29 -18.48 15.77
CA HIS A 118 -14.93 -19.78 15.54
C HIS A 118 -13.97 -20.98 15.69
N HIS A 119 -12.66 -20.73 15.62
CA HIS A 119 -11.61 -21.77 15.62
C HIS A 119 -10.45 -21.37 16.53
N SER A 120 -9.64 -22.34 16.94
CA SER A 120 -8.40 -22.09 17.67
C SER A 120 -7.41 -21.27 16.81
N ALA A 121 -6.60 -20.42 17.44
CA ALA A 121 -5.69 -19.52 16.72
C ALA A 121 -4.73 -20.28 15.78
N LEU A 122 -4.59 -19.81 14.54
CA LEU A 122 -3.66 -20.40 13.58
C LEU A 122 -2.21 -20.33 14.09
N SER A 123 -1.46 -21.39 13.81
CA SER A 123 -0.01 -21.43 14.00
C SER A 123 0.69 -20.33 13.18
N ARG A 124 1.82 -19.81 13.69
CA ARG A 124 2.67 -18.82 12.99
C ARG A 124 3.02 -19.24 11.56
N SER A 125 3.27 -20.53 11.34
CA SER A 125 3.60 -21.07 10.01
C SER A 125 2.42 -21.01 9.03
N GLY A 126 1.18 -21.10 9.53
CA GLY A 126 -0.02 -20.94 8.71
C GLY A 126 -0.21 -19.49 8.27
N ILE A 127 0.02 -18.53 9.18
CA ILE A 127 -0.05 -17.10 8.87
C ILE A 127 1.01 -16.72 7.81
N ILE A 128 2.25 -17.18 7.97
CA ILE A 128 3.33 -16.93 7.00
C ILE A 128 2.95 -17.46 5.61
N LYS A 129 2.42 -18.69 5.51
CA LYS A 129 2.00 -19.26 4.22
C LYS A 129 0.90 -18.45 3.53
N VAL A 130 -0.09 -17.97 4.30
CA VAL A 130 -1.19 -17.17 3.75
C VAL A 130 -0.69 -15.79 3.31
N VAL A 131 0.16 -15.14 4.11
CA VAL A 131 0.81 -13.86 3.73
C VAL A 131 1.65 -14.05 2.47
N SER A 132 2.47 -15.10 2.38
CA SER A 132 3.26 -15.39 1.19
C SER A 132 2.40 -15.62 -0.06
N LEU A 133 1.30 -16.37 0.06
CA LEU A 133 0.39 -16.63 -1.06
C LEU A 133 -0.26 -15.34 -1.58
N VAL A 134 -0.65 -14.46 -0.65
CA VAL A 134 -1.26 -13.17 -0.92
C VAL A 134 -0.26 -12.15 -1.47
N TYR A 135 1.03 -12.30 -1.18
CA TYR A 135 2.11 -11.45 -1.69
C TYR A 135 2.42 -11.71 -3.17
N LEU A 136 2.28 -12.95 -3.64
CA LEU A 136 2.69 -13.37 -5.00
C LEU A 136 2.09 -12.55 -6.16
N PRO A 137 0.78 -12.21 -6.19
CA PRO A 137 0.21 -11.43 -7.29
C PRO A 137 0.81 -10.03 -7.38
N SER A 138 1.02 -9.39 -6.23
CA SER A 138 1.59 -8.03 -6.15
C SER A 138 3.07 -7.97 -6.55
N LEU A 139 3.82 -9.04 -6.27
CA LEU A 139 5.21 -9.17 -6.69
C LEU A 139 5.31 -9.39 -8.21
N PHE A 140 4.44 -10.24 -8.76
CA PHE A 140 4.38 -10.49 -10.20
C PHE A 140 4.01 -9.22 -10.98
N GLN A 141 3.10 -8.41 -10.44
CA GLN A 141 2.76 -7.10 -10.99
C GLN A 141 3.95 -6.12 -10.97
N ALA A 142 4.67 -6.03 -9.84
CA ALA A 142 5.84 -5.14 -9.72
C ALA A 142 6.94 -5.49 -10.74
N VAL A 143 7.25 -6.79 -10.89
CA VAL A 143 8.27 -7.29 -11.81
C VAL A 143 7.88 -7.05 -13.28
N ASN A 144 6.63 -7.33 -13.65
CA ASN A 144 6.18 -7.12 -15.04
C ASN A 144 6.12 -5.63 -15.41
N GLN A 145 5.75 -4.76 -14.46
CA GLN A 145 5.69 -3.31 -14.70
C GLN A 145 7.09 -2.69 -14.90
N GLN A 146 8.15 -3.28 -14.32
CA GLN A 146 9.52 -2.86 -14.58
C GLN A 146 10.03 -3.32 -15.95
N LEU A 147 9.60 -4.50 -16.42
CA LEU A 147 10.09 -5.16 -17.64
C LEU A 147 9.50 -4.60 -18.93
N HIS A 148 8.22 -4.22 -18.93
CA HIS A 148 7.53 -3.75 -20.15
C HIS A 148 7.68 -2.26 -20.44
N GLY A 149 8.31 -1.49 -19.54
CA GLY A 149 8.38 -0.04 -19.69
C GLY A 149 7.01 0.62 -19.55
N ILE A 150 7.00 1.82 -18.98
CA ILE A 150 5.89 2.74 -19.20
C ILE A 150 6.13 3.36 -20.57
#